data_AF-A0A950S5D6-F1
#
_entry.id   AF-A0A950S5D6-F1
#
_cell.length_a   1.000
_cell.length_b   1.000
_cell.length_c   1.000
_cell.angle_alpha   90.00
_cell.angle_beta   90.00
_cell.angle_gamma   90.00
#
_symmetry.space_group_name_H-M   'P 1'
#
loop_
_entity.id
_entity.type
_entity.pdbx_description
1 polymer ?
#
loop_
_entity_poly.entity_id
_entity_poly.type
_entity_poly.pdbx_seq_one_letter_code
_entity_poly.pdbx_strand_id
1 'polypeptide(L)'
;MTAQVAHVQLVHEQGKAGDKLRLRTWIEVQLIGEDDKPIPYQKYTIALPGGAIRSGTLDENGSARIEGIPAGTCKVSFPDLDQDAWTAVETKT
;
A
#
# COMPACT_ATOMS: atom_id res chain seq x y z
N MET A 1 4.04 -23.32 -5.31
CA MET A 1 3.17 -22.13 -5.38
C MET A 1 3.99 -21.00 -4.83
N THR A 2 4.48 -20.16 -5.71
CA THR A 2 5.55 -19.17 -5.48
C THR A 2 4.83 -17.84 -5.18
N ALA A 3 4.97 -17.33 -3.95
CA ALA A 3 4.15 -16.23 -3.42
C ALA A 3 5.03 -14.99 -3.17
N GLN A 4 4.73 -13.89 -3.85
CA GLN A 4 5.40 -12.60 -3.71
C GLN A 4 4.89 -11.87 -2.47
N VAL A 5 5.74 -11.16 -1.73
CA VAL A 5 5.34 -10.49 -0.49
C VAL A 5 5.23 -9.00 -0.74
N ALA A 6 4.02 -8.46 -0.59
CA ALA A 6 3.82 -7.02 -0.58
C ALA A 6 3.97 -6.52 0.87
N HIS A 7 5.07 -5.83 1.15
CA HIS A 7 5.26 -5.15 2.42
C HIS A 7 4.48 -3.84 2.38
N VAL A 8 3.46 -3.72 3.24
CA VAL A 8 2.61 -2.54 3.32
C VAL A 8 2.81 -1.89 4.68
N GLN A 9 3.54 -0.77 4.70
CA GLN A 9 3.75 -0.01 5.92
C GLN A 9 2.66 1.07 6.03
N LEU A 10 1.83 0.93 7.07
CA LEU A 10 0.79 1.90 7.40
C LEU A 10 1.27 2.75 8.58
N VAL A 11 1.66 3.98 8.30
CA VAL A 11 2.07 4.93 9.35
C VAL A 11 0.91 5.86 9.69
N HIS A 12 0.44 5.76 10.93
CA HIS A 12 -0.57 6.64 11.49
C HIS A 12 0.10 7.86 12.15
N GLU A 13 0.24 8.97 11.41
CA GLU A 13 0.61 10.23 12.06
C GLU A 13 -0.64 10.88 12.69
N GLN A 14 -0.65 11.00 14.02
CA GLN A 14 -1.70 11.73 14.74
C GLN A 14 -1.51 13.24 14.58
N GLY A 15 -2.29 13.85 13.69
CA GLY A 15 -2.45 15.30 13.65
C GLY A 15 -3.09 15.81 14.95
N LYS A 16 -2.42 16.74 15.65
CA LYS A 16 -2.90 17.33 16.91
C LYS A 16 -4.31 17.92 16.77
N ALA A 17 -5.12 17.68 17.80
CA ALA A 17 -6.55 17.95 17.89
C ALA A 17 -6.95 19.38 17.50
N GLY A 18 -8.00 19.51 16.67
CA GLY A 18 -8.62 20.80 16.35
C GLY A 18 -9.77 20.75 15.35
N ASP A 19 -9.77 19.81 14.40
CA ASP A 19 -10.82 19.73 13.39
C ASP A 19 -11.24 18.28 13.16
N LYS A 20 -12.54 18.01 13.25
CA LYS A 20 -13.11 16.74 12.82
C LYS A 20 -12.62 16.43 11.39
N LEU A 21 -12.00 15.27 11.19
CA LEU A 21 -11.87 14.54 9.90
C LEU A 21 -10.69 14.81 8.95
N ARG A 22 -9.48 15.20 9.40
CA ARG A 22 -8.28 15.15 8.52
C ARG A 22 -7.02 14.55 9.17
N LEU A 23 -7.12 13.32 9.69
CA LEU A 23 -5.93 12.49 9.84
C LEU A 23 -5.47 12.11 8.42
N ARG A 24 -4.46 12.82 7.90
CA ARG A 24 -3.83 12.55 6.62
C ARG A 24 -2.70 11.56 6.89
N THR A 25 -2.94 10.30 6.64
CA THR A 25 -1.93 9.25 6.73
C THR A 25 -1.26 9.06 5.37
N TRP A 26 -0.23 8.23 5.36
CA TRP A 26 0.39 7.73 4.16
C TRP A 26 0.52 6.21 4.25
N ILE A 27 0.57 5.58 3.08
CA ILE A 27 0.84 4.16 2.91
C ILE A 27 2.01 4.03 1.96
N GLU A 28 2.94 3.15 2.30
CA GLU A 28 3.99 2.73 1.39
C GLU A 28 3.78 1.27 1.06
N VAL A 29 3.76 1.00 -0.24
CA VAL A 29 3.55 -0.31 -0.81
C VAL A 29 4.85 -0.70 -1.47
N GLN A 30 5.49 -1.76 -0.99
CA GLN A 30 6.67 -2.33 -1.62
C GLN A 30 6.37 -3.77 -2.02
N LEU A 31 6.69 -4.12 -3.26
CA LEU A 31 6.53 -5.47 -3.77
C LEU A 31 7.90 -6.14 -3.86
N ILE A 32 8.12 -7.13 -3.01
CA ILE A 32 9.32 -7.93 -2.98
C ILE A 32 8.98 -9.33 -3.52
N GLY A 33 9.71 -9.74 -4.56
CA GLY A 33 9.65 -11.09 -5.09
C GLY A 33 10.36 -12.08 -4.18
N GLU A 34 10.21 -13.36 -4.48
CA GLU A 34 10.75 -14.46 -3.65
C GLU A 34 12.27 -14.55 -3.65
N ASP A 35 12.92 -13.87 -4.60
CA ASP A 35 14.38 -13.75 -4.66
C ASP A 35 14.89 -12.61 -3.74
N ASP A 36 14.06 -12.12 -2.81
CA ASP A 36 14.28 -10.91 -2.01
C ASP A 36 14.57 -9.66 -2.86
N LYS A 37 14.12 -9.69 -4.13
CA LYS A 37 14.30 -8.61 -5.10
C LYS A 37 13.04 -7.77 -5.25
N PRO A 38 13.16 -6.43 -5.25
CA PRO A 38 12.03 -5.58 -5.55
C PRO A 38 11.54 -5.81 -6.98
N ILE A 39 10.22 -5.77 -7.17
CA ILE A 39 9.59 -5.87 -8.49
C ILE A 39 9.11 -4.48 -8.90
N PRO A 40 9.88 -3.73 -9.71
CA PRO A 40 9.50 -2.39 -10.14
C PRO A 40 8.39 -2.39 -11.18
N TYR A 41 7.80 -1.22 -11.40
CA TYR A 41 6.84 -0.96 -12.47
C TYR A 41 5.51 -1.74 -12.41
N GLN A 42 5.21 -2.44 -11.31
CA GLN A 42 3.91 -3.10 -11.14
C GLN A 42 2.80 -2.12 -10.84
N LYS A 43 1.60 -2.39 -11.37
CA LYS A 43 0.40 -1.60 -11.07
C LYS A 43 -0.18 -2.02 -9.74
N TYR A 44 -0.54 -1.03 -8.93
CA TYR A 44 -1.22 -1.25 -7.66
C TYR A 44 -2.50 -0.41 -7.61
N THR A 45 -3.45 -0.88 -6.80
CA THR A 45 -4.70 -0.20 -6.48
C THR A 45 -4.90 -0.22 -4.97
N ILE A 46 -5.41 0.88 -4.41
CA ILE A 46 -5.64 1.07 -2.99
C ILE A 46 -7.06 1.56 -2.83
N ALA A 47 -7.93 0.70 -2.30
CA ALA A 47 -9.27 1.09 -1.90
C ALA A 47 -9.20 1.73 -0.51
N LEU A 48 -9.51 3.02 -0.47
CA LEU A 48 -9.61 3.84 0.74
C LEU A 48 -10.91 3.52 1.50
N PRO A 49 -10.94 3.73 2.83
CA PRO A 49 -12.13 3.45 3.65
C PRO A 49 -13.36 4.28 3.24
N GLY A 50 -13.18 5.38 2.51
CA GLY A 50 -14.27 6.20 1.96
C GLY A 50 -14.81 5.73 0.61
N GLY A 51 -14.40 4.57 0.10
CA GLY A 51 -14.78 4.05 -1.22
C GLY A 51 -14.00 4.65 -2.40
N ALA A 52 -13.13 5.63 -2.13
CA ALA A 52 -12.21 6.15 -3.13
C ALA A 52 -11.14 5.11 -3.45
N ILE A 53 -10.85 4.87 -4.72
CA ILE A 53 -9.78 3.97 -5.17
C ILE A 53 -8.65 4.82 -5.74
N ARG A 54 -7.44 4.60 -5.25
CA ARG A 54 -6.21 5.16 -5.82
C ARG A 54 -5.51 4.08 -6.61
N SER A 55 -5.01 4.40 -7.79
CA SER A 55 -4.17 3.50 -8.58
C SER A 55 -2.86 4.17 -8.92
N GLY A 56 -1.81 3.39 -9.04
CA GLY A 56 -0.49 3.88 -9.43
C GLY A 56 0.39 2.76 -9.93
N THR A 57 1.65 3.10 -10.14
CA THR A 57 2.69 2.18 -10.58
C THR A 57 3.86 2.28 -9.61
N LEU A 58 4.45 1.13 -9.26
CA LEU A 58 5.66 1.09 -8.44
C LEU A 58 6.83 1.75 -9.18
N ASP A 59 7.72 2.38 -8.43
CA ASP A 59 8.95 2.97 -8.94
C ASP A 59 10.02 1.90 -9.24
N GLU A 60 11.21 2.34 -9.66
CA GLU A 60 12.36 1.49 -9.99
C GLU A 60 12.84 0.60 -8.84
N ASN A 61 12.51 0.94 -7.59
CA ASN A 61 12.80 0.17 -6.39
C ASN A 61 11.65 -0.78 -6.00
N GLY A 62 10.63 -0.96 -6.84
CA GLY A 62 9.47 -1.79 -6.50
C GLY A 62 8.66 -1.23 -5.33
N SER A 63 8.73 0.07 -5.09
CA SER A 63 8.03 0.76 -4.02
C SER A 63 7.04 1.78 -4.58
N ALA A 64 6.08 2.20 -3.76
CA ALA A 64 5.23 3.33 -4.04
C ALA A 64 4.70 3.92 -2.75
N ARG A 65 4.81 5.24 -2.62
CA ARG A 65 4.29 5.98 -1.46
C ARG A 65 3.10 6.83 -1.86
N ILE A 66 2.00 6.68 -1.12
CA ILE A 66 0.76 7.41 -1.36
C ILE A 66 0.43 8.18 -0.09
N GLU A 67 0.39 9.50 -0.23
CA GLU A 67 0.11 10.43 0.86
C GLU A 67 -1.33 10.98 0.79
N GLY A 68 -1.78 11.59 1.89
CA GLY A 68 -3.10 12.22 1.96
C GLY A 68 -4.25 11.21 2.00
N ILE A 69 -4.00 10.04 2.58
CA ILE A 69 -4.99 8.99 2.79
C ILE A 69 -5.76 9.26 4.08
N PRO A 70 -7.09 9.10 4.10
CA PRO A 70 -7.84 9.16 5.35
C PRO A 70 -7.47 7.98 6.25
N ALA A 71 -7.24 8.24 7.54
CA ALA A 71 -7.02 7.18 8.52
C ALA A 71 -8.17 6.16 8.51
N GLY A 72 -7.82 4.88 8.37
CA GLY A 72 -8.76 3.76 8.37
C GLY A 72 -8.20 2.57 7.62
N THR A 73 -9.03 1.54 7.41
CA THR A 73 -8.62 0.33 6.70
C THR A 73 -8.51 0.61 5.21
N CYS A 74 -7.30 0.48 4.67
CA CYS A 74 -7.04 0.55 3.24
C CYS A 74 -6.80 -0.85 2.70
N LYS A 75 -7.35 -1.19 1.54
CA LYS A 75 -7.08 -2.47 0.87
C LYS A 75 -6.17 -2.22 -0.32
N VAL A 76 -4.96 -2.76 -0.27
CA VAL A 76 -4.04 -2.78 -1.41
C VAL A 76 -4.35 -3.99 -2.27
N SER A 77 -4.28 -3.86 -3.59
CA SER A 77 -4.44 -4.96 -4.54
C SER A 77 -3.62 -4.70 -5.79
N PHE A 78 -2.99 -5.75 -6.34
CA PHE A 78 -2.23 -5.68 -7.58
C PHE A 78 -3.06 -6.30 -8.71
N PRO A 79 -3.76 -5.52 -9.55
CA PRO A 79 -4.65 -6.06 -10.58
C PRO A 79 -3.92 -6.80 -11.71
N ASP A 80 -2.61 -6.58 -11.83
CA ASP A 80 -1.74 -7.23 -12.83
C ASP A 80 -1.19 -8.57 -12.33
N LEU A 81 -1.33 -8.86 -11.03
CA LEU A 81 -0.89 -10.09 -10.41
C LEU A 81 -2.10 -10.93 -10.01
N ASP A 82 -2.00 -12.24 -10.15
CA ASP A 82 -3.01 -13.16 -9.62
C ASP A 82 -3.10 -13.02 -8.09
N GLN A 83 -4.30 -13.21 -7.54
CA GLN A 83 -4.53 -13.06 -6.09
C GLN A 83 -3.69 -14.05 -5.26
N ASP A 84 -3.35 -15.21 -5.83
CA ASP A 84 -2.47 -16.21 -5.22
C ASP A 84 -0.98 -15.96 -5.48
N ALA A 85 -0.65 -15.02 -6.38
CA ALA A 85 0.74 -14.69 -6.71
C ALA A 85 1.39 -13.75 -5.70
N TRP A 86 0.60 -13.11 -4.82
CA TRP A 86 1.13 -12.20 -3.81
C TRP A 86 0.36 -12.26 -2.48
N THR A 87 1.02 -11.88 -1.40
CA THR A 87 0.43 -11.78 -0.05
C THR A 87 0.67 -10.39 0.53
N ALA A 88 -0.40 -9.74 1.00
CA ALA A 88 -0.30 -8.50 1.76
C ALA A 88 0.27 -8.79 3.15
N VAL A 89 1.44 -8.26 3.45
CA VAL A 89 1.98 -8.26 4.81
C VAL A 89 1.81 -6.85 5.37
N GLU A 90 0.86 -6.72 6.30
CA GLU A 90 0.62 -5.48 7.03
C GLU A 90 1.69 -5.35 8.13
N THR A 91 2.67 -4.49 7.93
CA THR A 91 3.60 -4.13 9.00
C THR A 91 3.06 -2.93 9.74
N LYS A 92 2.49 -3.22 10.92
CA LYS A 92 2.22 -2.21 11.94
C LYS A 92 3.51 -1.96 12.70
N THR A 93 4.17 -0.84 12.42
CA THR A 93 5.28 -0.33 13.23
C THR A 93 4.75 0.42 14.43
#